data_AF-A0A0Q8FNL9-F1
#
_entry.id   AF-A0A0Q8FNL9-F1
#
_cell.length_a   1.000
_cell.length_b   1.000
_cell.length_c   1.000
_cell.angle_alpha   90.00
_cell.angle_beta   90.00
_cell.angle_gamma   90.00
#
_symmetry.space_group_name_H-M   'P 1'
#
loop_
_entity.id
_entity.type
_entity.pdbx_description
1 polymer ?
#
loop_
_entity_poly.entity_id
_entity_poly.type
_entity_poly.pdbx_seq_one_letter_code
_entity_poly.pdbx_strand_id
1 'polypeptide(L)' 'MSAPLIPARLRKLIGGIGIMVFLAAYVWAFTSLYDYLPNNRAIHLIYFAVAGLAWGLPLLPLMSWMGKADRKL' A
#
# COMPACT_ATOMS: atom_id res chain seq x y z
N MET A 1 -22.74 9.68 -23.37
CA MET A 1 -22.46 9.26 -21.98
C MET A 1 -21.37 8.20 -22.03
N SER A 2 -20.11 8.56 -21.76
CA SER A 2 -19.02 7.60 -21.76
C SER A 2 -19.16 6.72 -20.52
N ALA A 3 -19.54 5.46 -20.69
CA ALA A 3 -19.55 4.51 -19.59
C ALA A 3 -18.14 4.44 -18.97
N PRO A 4 -17.99 4.44 -17.63
CA PRO A 4 -16.68 4.27 -17.02
C PRO A 4 -16.08 2.95 -17.50
N LEU A 5 -14.89 3.02 -18.12
CA LEU A 5 -14.19 1.90 -18.79
C LEU A 5 -14.02 0.64 -17.92
N ILE A 6 -14.08 0.78 -16.59
CA ILE A 6 -13.99 -0.33 -15.62
C ILE A 6 -15.15 -0.24 -14.63
N PRO A 7 -15.97 -1.29 -14.47
CA PRO A 7 -17.04 -1.36 -13.47
C PRO A 7 -16.53 -1.14 -12.03
N ALA A 8 -17.31 -0.46 -11.20
CA ALA A 8 -16.92 -0.13 -9.81
C ALA A 8 -16.55 -1.37 -8.97
N ARG A 9 -17.28 -2.49 -9.12
CA ARG A 9 -16.98 -3.76 -8.43
C ARG A 9 -15.63 -4.35 -8.86
N LEU A 10 -15.33 -4.33 -10.15
CA LEU A 10 -14.05 -4.82 -10.69
C LEU A 10 -12.88 -3.93 -10.24
N ARG A 11 -13.10 -2.61 -10.18
CA ARG A 11 -12.10 -1.67 -9.65
C ARG A 11 -11.74 -1.94 -8.20
N LYS A 12 -12.74 -2.26 -7.36
CA LYS A 12 -12.53 -2.65 -5.96
C LYS A 12 -11.78 -3.97 -5.84
N LEU A 13 -12.06 -4.94 -6.71
CA LEU A 13 -11.31 -6.21 -6.76
C LEU A 13 -9.85 -6.00 -7.14
N ILE A 14 -9.58 -5.27 -8.23
CA ILE A 14 -8.22 -4.94 -8.68
C ILE A 14 -7.48 -4.15 -7.60
N GLY A 15 -8.14 -3.16 -7.00
CA GLY A 15 -7.58 -2.38 -5.92
C GLY A 15 -7.22 -3.26 -4.71
N GLY A 16 -8.12 -4.14 -4.28
CA GLY A 16 -7.85 -5.06 -3.16
C GLY A 16 -6.69 -6.02 -3.43
N ILE A 17 -6.63 -6.62 -4.63
CA ILE A 17 -5.51 -7.47 -5.04
C ILE A 17 -4.21 -6.66 -5.08
N GLY A 18 -4.24 -5.45 -5.64
CA GLY A 18 -3.08 -4.55 -5.69
C GLY A 18 -2.55 -4.20 -4.30
N ILE A 19 -3.45 -3.93 -3.34
CA ILE A 19 -3.10 -3.70 -1.93
C ILE A 19 -2.40 -4.94 -1.35
N MET A 20 -2.95 -6.15 -1.57
CA MET A 20 -2.35 -7.39 -1.07
C MET A 20 -0.96 -7.65 -1.64
N VAL A 21 -0.79 -7.51 -2.96
CA VAL A 21 0.52 -7.68 -3.61
C VAL A 21 1.52 -6.66 -3.10
N PHE A 22 1.10 -5.40 -2.95
CA PHE A 22 1.94 -4.35 -2.40
C PHE A 22 2.36 -4.65 -0.95
N LEU A 23 1.42 -5.04 -0.07
CA LEU A 23 1.76 -5.38 1.31
C LEU A 23 2.73 -6.56 1.38
N ALA A 24 2.51 -7.60 0.56
CA ALA A 24 3.40 -8.76 0.52
C ALA A 24 4.83 -8.36 0.11
N ALA A 25 4.96 -7.58 -0.96
CA ALA A 25 6.26 -7.06 -1.41
C ALA A 25 6.90 -6.12 -0.37
N TYR A 26 6.09 -5.28 0.28
CA TYR A 26 6.55 -4.35 1.30
C TYR A 26 7.08 -5.08 2.54
N VAL A 27 6.34 -6.06 3.06
CA VAL A 27 6.76 -6.88 4.20
C VAL A 27 8.03 -7.65 3.86
N TRP A 28 8.09 -8.25 2.67
CA TRP A 28 9.30 -8.94 2.21
C TRP A 28 10.50 -7.98 2.21
N ALA A 29 10.40 -6.84 1.54
CA ALA A 29 11.47 -5.83 1.50
C ALA A 29 11.83 -5.33 2.90
N PHE A 30 10.84 -5.08 3.77
CA PHE A 30 11.02 -4.64 5.14
C PHE A 30 11.82 -5.66 5.97
N THR A 31 11.48 -6.94 5.86
CA THR A 31 12.19 -8.01 6.58
C THR A 31 13.59 -8.23 6.03
N SER A 32 13.76 -8.25 4.70
CA SER A 32 15.07 -8.44 4.08
C SER A 32 16.01 -7.27 4.36
N LEU A 33 15.51 -6.03 4.38
CA LEU A 33 16.35 -4.86 4.66
C LEU A 33 16.79 -4.81 6.13
N TYR A 34 15.98 -5.33 7.06
CA TYR A 34 16.31 -5.40 8.47
C TYR A 34 17.62 -6.18 8.73
N ASP A 35 17.87 -7.24 7.99
CA ASP A 35 19.06 -8.08 8.15
C ASP A 35 20.38 -7.35 7.84
N TYR A 36 20.32 -6.22 7.12
CA TYR A 36 21.48 -5.40 6.79
C TYR A 36 21.70 -4.24 7.77
N LEU A 37 20.85 -4.07 8.78
CA LEU A 37 20.98 -2.97 9.73
C LEU A 37 22.12 -3.23 10.74
N PRO A 38 22.87 -2.18 11.13
CA PRO A 38 23.84 -2.29 12.22
C PRO A 38 23.14 -2.64 13.53
N ASN A 39 23.77 -3.46 14.37
CA ASN A 39 23.25 -3.81 15.69
C ASN A 39 23.27 -2.61 16.67
N ASN A 40 22.30 -1.71 16.50
CA ASN A 40 22.12 -0.51 17.30
C ASN A 40 20.62 -0.31 17.55
N ARG A 41 20.26 -0.26 18.83
CA ARG A 41 18.86 -0.10 19.28
C ARG A 41 18.18 1.15 18.72
N ALA A 42 18.89 2.27 18.63
CA ALA A 42 18.33 3.51 18.10
C ALA A 42 18.00 3.38 16.61
N ILE A 43 18.87 2.73 15.83
CA ILE A 43 18.65 2.50 14.40
C ILE A 43 17.45 1.58 14.20
N HIS A 44 17.35 0.49 14.96
CA HIS A 44 16.20 -0.40 14.88
C HIS A 44 14.91 0.35 15.21
N LEU A 45 14.90 1.17 16.27
CA LEU A 45 13.72 1.91 16.68
C LEU A 45 13.26 2.92 15.62
N ILE A 46 14.20 3.66 15.01
CA ILE A 46 13.91 4.57 13.90
C ILE A 46 13.40 3.78 12.69
N TYR A 47 14.02 2.65 12.36
CA TYR A 47 13.62 1.81 11.24
C TYR A 47 12.18 1.31 11.39
N PHE A 48 11.85 0.71 12.54
CA PHE A 48 10.49 0.24 12.83
C PHE A 48 9.48 1.39 12.87
N ALA A 49 9.83 2.55 13.43
CA ALA A 49 8.94 3.71 13.46
C ALA A 49 8.66 4.27 12.06
N VAL A 50 9.70 4.49 11.27
CA VAL A 50 9.57 5.10 9.93
C VAL A 50 8.96 4.12 8.95
N ALA A 51 9.56 2.94 8.77
CA ALA A 51 9.06 2.00 7.78
C ALA A 51 7.74 1.32 8.24
N GLY A 52 7.53 1.14 9.54
CA GLY A 52 6.24 0.70 10.08
C GLY A 52 5.09 1.68 9.87
N LEU A 53 5.37 2.98 9.64
CA LEU A 53 4.34 3.98 9.34
C LEU A 53 4.30 4.36 7.84
N ALA A 54 5.40 4.21 7.12
CA ALA A 54 5.53 4.66 5.73
C ALA A 54 4.68 3.85 4.74
N TRP A 55 4.36 2.58 5.02
CA TRP A 55 3.60 1.73 4.11
C TRP A 55 2.18 2.23 3.81
N GLY A 56 1.59 3.05 4.69
CA GLY A 56 0.26 3.61 4.49
C GLY A 56 0.21 4.65 3.36
N LEU A 57 1.29 5.41 3.15
CA LEU A 57 1.37 6.47 2.14
C LEU A 57 1.11 5.95 0.71
N PRO A 58 1.77 4.86 0.27
CA PRO A 58 1.52 4.26 -1.05
C PRO A 58 0.09 3.75 -1.26
N LEU A 59 -0.65 3.44 -0.19
CA LEU A 59 -2.02 2.93 -0.31
C LEU A 59 -3.05 4.04 -0.55
N LEU A 60 -2.79 5.26 -0.09
CA LEU A 60 -3.68 6.41 -0.25
C LEU A 60 -4.14 6.65 -1.70
N PRO A 61 -3.25 6.73 -2.72
CA PRO A 61 -3.67 6.96 -4.10
C PRO A 61 -4.56 5.81 -4.62
N LEU A 62 -4.22 4.57 -4.30
CA LEU A 62 -4.97 3.39 -4.73
C LEU A 62 -6.37 3.35 -4.10
N MET A 63 -6.47 3.62 -2.80
CA MET A 63 -7.75 3.75 -2.09
C MET A 63 -8.60 4.89 -2.67
N SER A 64 -7.98 6.04 -2.98
CA SER A 64 -8.70 7.17 -3.59
C SER A 64 -9.28 6.82 -4.96
N TRP A 65 -8.56 6.03 -5.76
CA TRP A 65 -9.00 5.57 -7.08
C TRP A 65 -10.16 4.58 -6.99
N MET A 66 -10.12 3.67 -6.01
CA MET A 66 -11.23 2.76 -5.70
C MET A 66 -12.48 3.53 -5.26
N GLY A 67 -12.31 4.56 -4.42
CA GLY A 67 -13.42 5.38 -3.90
C GLY A 67 -14.06 6.31 -4.94
N LYS A 68 -13.27 6.84 -5.89
CA LYS A 68 -13.79 7.70 -6.98
C LYS A 68 -14.80 7.00 -7.90
N ALA A 69 -14.84 5.66 -7.90
CA ALA A 69 -15.79 4.89 -8.72
C ALA A 69 -17.24 4.96 -8.23
N ASP A 70 -17.45 5.30 -6.95
CA ASP A 70 -18.77 5.28 -6.31
C ASP A 70 -19.47 6.65 -6.32
N ARG A 71 -18.86 7.70 -6.89
CA ARG A 71 -19.49 9.03 -6.99
C ARG A 71 -20.60 8.98 -8.05
N LYS A 72 -21.80 8.56 -7.63
CA LYS A 72 -23.05 8.85 -8.32
C LYS A 72 -23.26 10.37 -8.27
N LEU A 73 -23.18 11.04 -9.43
CA LEU A 73 -23.99 12.22 -9.70
C LEU A 73 -25.38 11.75 -10.10
#